data_AF-A0A1V1NXT5-F1
#
_entry.id   AF-A0A1V1NXT5-F1
#
_cell.length_a   1.000
_cell.length_b   1.000
_cell.length_c   1.000
_cell.angle_alpha   90.00
_cell.angle_beta   90.00
_cell.angle_gamma   90.00
#
_symmetry.space_group_name_H-M   'P 1'
#
loop_
_entity.id
_entity.type
_entity.pdbx_description
1 polymer ?
#
loop_
_entity_poly.entity_id
_entity_poly.type
_entity_poly.pdbx_seq_one_letter_code
_entity_poly.pdbx_strand_id
1 'polypeptide(L)'
;MQAVIFSTFENQLNAVGKKYKFDPDKFFKNLCKDISKNPKKNAVFIAETETYQIFKRRVRNPKIRKGKSHGFRLWYCLRRNEIYFCLFEDVAQKIKEKSTQYHIARISEAMKAECEE
;
A
#
# COMPACT_ATOMS: atom_id res chain seq x y z
N MET A 1 10.86 -6.04 -11.73
CA MET A 1 10.16 -6.40 -10.49
C MET A 1 8.70 -6.71 -10.81
N GLN A 2 8.15 -7.76 -10.21
CA GLN A 2 6.75 -8.16 -10.38
C GLN A 2 5.91 -7.64 -9.22
N ALA A 3 4.68 -7.19 -9.50
CA ALA A 3 3.73 -6.75 -8.49
C ALA A 3 2.84 -7.93 -8.06
N VAL A 4 2.77 -8.18 -6.76
CA VAL A 4 1.86 -9.16 -6.13
C VAL A 4 0.88 -8.40 -5.25
N ILE A 5 -0.40 -8.75 -5.37
CA ILE A 5 -1.49 -8.11 -4.64
C ILE A 5 -1.94 -9.08 -3.55
N PHE A 6 -1.95 -8.64 -2.29
CA PHE A 6 -2.61 -9.40 -1.24
C PHE A 6 -4.12 -9.44 -1.51
N SER A 7 -4.76 -10.58 -1.27
CA SER A 7 -6.22 -10.73 -1.42
C SER A 7 -7.05 -9.64 -0.71
N THR A 8 -6.56 -9.15 0.43
CA THR A 8 -7.17 -8.06 1.20
C THR A 8 -7.05 -6.67 0.57
N PHE A 9 -6.13 -6.47 -0.37
CA PHE A 9 -5.81 -5.20 -0.99
C PHE A 9 -6.86 -4.74 -2.02
N GLU A 10 -7.43 -5.65 -2.82
CA GLU A 10 -8.38 -5.28 -3.88
C GLU A 10 -9.63 -4.60 -3.32
N ASN A 11 -10.18 -5.15 -2.24
CA ASN A 11 -11.32 -4.58 -1.53
C ASN A 11 -11.01 -3.19 -0.98
N GLN A 12 -9.80 -3.00 -0.43
CA GLN A 12 -9.34 -1.71 0.08
C GLN A 12 -9.14 -0.70 -1.05
N LEU A 13 -8.52 -1.13 -2.16
CA LEU A 13 -8.29 -0.30 -3.33
C LEU A 13 -9.60 0.22 -3.92
N ASN A 14 -10.61 -0.63 -4.04
CA ASN A 14 -11.95 -0.26 -4.51
C ASN A 14 -12.62 0.79 -3.59
N ALA A 15 -12.49 0.62 -2.28
CA ALA A 15 -13.01 1.57 -1.31
C ALA A 15 -12.29 2.94 -1.40
N VAL A 16 -10.95 2.92 -1.50
CA VAL A 16 -10.12 4.12 -1.70
C VAL A 16 -10.49 4.81 -3.03
N GLY A 17 -10.68 4.04 -4.11
CA GLY A 17 -11.12 4.56 -5.41
C GLY A 17 -12.45 5.30 -5.35
N LYS A 18 -13.44 4.76 -4.62
CA LYS A 18 -14.72 5.45 -4.36
C LYS A 18 -14.53 6.75 -3.57
N LYS A 19 -13.78 6.70 -2.46
CA LYS A 19 -13.53 7.86 -1.57
C LYS A 19 -12.81 9.00 -2.30
N TYR A 20 -11.85 8.67 -3.15
CA TYR A 20 -10.99 9.62 -3.83
C TYR A 20 -11.32 9.83 -5.32
N LYS A 21 -12.41 9.22 -5.82
CA LYS A 21 -12.93 9.39 -7.19
C LYS A 21 -11.89 9.12 -8.28
N PHE A 22 -11.25 7.96 -8.21
CA PHE A 22 -10.36 7.48 -9.28
C PHE A 22 -10.72 6.05 -9.68
N ASP A 23 -10.32 5.68 -10.90
CA ASP A 23 -10.40 4.33 -11.44
C ASP A 23 -9.36 3.43 -10.72
N PRO A 24 -9.80 2.46 -9.89
CA PRO A 24 -8.92 1.59 -9.11
C PRO A 24 -7.89 0.85 -9.98
N ASP A 25 -8.33 0.25 -11.07
CA ASP A 25 -7.51 -0.62 -11.92
C ASP A 25 -6.44 0.20 -12.65
N LYS A 26 -6.86 1.32 -13.26
CA LYS A 26 -5.94 2.24 -13.93
C LYS A 26 -4.95 2.84 -12.95
N PHE A 27 -5.40 3.23 -11.77
CA PHE A 27 -4.53 3.75 -10.73
C PHE A 27 -3.51 2.71 -10.28
N PHE A 28 -3.95 1.48 -10.00
CA PHE A 28 -3.10 0.41 -9.52
C PHE A 28 -2.04 -0.01 -10.54
N LYS A 29 -2.42 -0.16 -11.82
CA LYS A 29 -1.46 -0.43 -12.90
C LYS A 29 -0.37 0.63 -13.00
N ASN A 30 -0.74 1.91 -12.93
CA ASN A 30 0.22 3.02 -12.97
C ASN A 30 1.12 3.04 -11.72
N LEU A 31 0.53 2.82 -10.55
CA LEU A 31 1.25 2.75 -9.28
C LEU A 31 2.30 1.63 -9.27
N CYS A 32 1.93 0.44 -9.77
CA CYS A 32 2.83 -0.69 -9.92
C CYS A 32 4.01 -0.35 -10.83
N LYS A 33 3.73 0.26 -11.99
CA LYS A 33 4.76 0.68 -12.95
C LYS A 33 5.72 1.70 -12.34
N ASP A 34 5.20 2.68 -11.60
CA ASP A 34 6.00 3.71 -10.94
C ASP A 34 6.91 3.14 -9.85
N ILE A 35 6.37 2.28 -8.99
CA ILE A 35 7.13 1.69 -7.88
C ILE A 35 8.13 0.65 -8.40
N SER A 36 7.79 -0.12 -9.44
CA SER A 36 8.73 -1.06 -10.09
C SER A 36 9.97 -0.38 -10.68
N LYS A 37 9.82 0.86 -11.17
CA LYS A 37 10.95 1.64 -11.71
C LYS A 37 11.83 2.23 -10.63
N ASN A 38 11.23 2.71 -9.54
CA ASN A 38 11.99 3.30 -8.44
C ASN A 38 11.28 3.04 -7.09
N PRO A 39 11.55 1.90 -6.46
CA PRO A 39 10.81 1.46 -5.27
C PRO A 39 11.03 2.36 -4.04
N LYS A 40 12.08 3.17 -4.01
CA LYS A 40 12.40 4.04 -2.86
C LYS A 40 11.97 5.49 -3.07
N LYS A 41 11.53 5.86 -4.28
CA LYS A 41 11.16 7.24 -4.61
C LYS A 41 9.91 7.71 -3.84
N ASN A 42 10.06 8.81 -3.10
CA ASN A 42 9.00 9.42 -2.29
C ASN A 42 8.38 8.45 -1.27
N ALA A 43 9.15 7.45 -0.84
CA ALA A 43 8.75 6.45 0.14
C ALA A 43 9.61 6.59 1.39
N VAL A 44 8.97 6.41 2.54
CA VAL A 44 9.62 6.33 3.84
C VAL A 44 9.90 4.86 4.11
N PHE A 45 11.17 4.53 4.35
CA PHE A 45 11.54 3.22 4.87
C PHE A 45 11.06 3.10 6.32
N ILE A 46 10.38 2.00 6.63
CA ILE A 46 9.76 1.80 7.94
C ILE A 46 10.47 0.73 8.75
N ALA A 47 10.75 -0.42 8.12
CA ALA A 47 11.37 -1.56 8.77
C ALA A 47 12.00 -2.48 7.72
N GLU A 48 12.93 -3.31 8.17
CA GLU A 48 13.52 -4.40 7.41
C GLU A 48 13.49 -5.65 8.27
N THR A 49 13.23 -6.77 7.61
CA THR A 49 13.34 -8.12 8.16
C THR A 49 14.43 -8.86 7.39
N GLU A 50 14.76 -10.09 7.80
CA GLU A 50 15.71 -10.94 7.07
C GLU A 50 15.29 -11.21 5.62
N THR A 51 14.00 -11.09 5.29
CA THR A 51 13.45 -11.49 3.99
C THR A 51 12.84 -10.36 3.17
N TYR A 52 12.43 -9.26 3.78
CA TYR A 52 11.81 -8.14 3.07
C TYR A 52 11.93 -6.79 3.77
N GLN A 53 11.80 -5.72 2.98
CA GLN A 53 11.82 -4.32 3.43
C GLN A 53 10.42 -3.70 3.33
N ILE A 54 9.98 -2.97 4.35
CA ILE A 54 8.68 -2.30 4.42
C ILE A 54 8.82 -0.81 4.14
N PHE A 55 8.00 -0.31 3.23
CA PHE A 55 7.95 1.10 2.84
C PHE A 55 6.55 1.67 2.97
N LYS A 56 6.51 2.99 3.16
CA LYS A 56 5.30 3.79 3.24
C LYS A 56 5.40 4.98 2.31
N ARG A 57 4.47 5.11 1.37
CA ARG A 57 4.45 6.20 0.38
C ARG A 57 3.16 6.99 0.46
N ARG A 58 3.27 8.32 0.40
CA ARG A 58 2.10 9.19 0.25
C ARG A 58 1.72 9.28 -1.23
N VAL A 59 0.52 8.85 -1.55
CA VAL A 59 -0.10 9.03 -2.86
C VAL A 59 -0.91 10.31 -2.82
N ARG A 60 -0.60 11.27 -3.69
CA ARG A 60 -1.40 12.48 -3.86
C ARG A 60 -2.40 12.26 -5.00
N ASN A 61 -3.64 12.66 -4.79
CA ASN A 61 -4.61 12.75 -5.86
C ASN A 61 -4.93 14.23 -6.15
N PRO A 62 -4.41 14.78 -7.25
CA PRO A 62 -4.57 16.19 -7.58
C PRO A 62 -6.03 16.56 -7.92
N LYS A 63 -6.89 15.58 -8.21
CA LYS A 63 -8.31 15.82 -8.49
C LYS A 63 -9.14 16.14 -7.23
N ILE A 64 -8.59 15.99 -6.03
CA ILE A 64 -9.27 16.31 -4.78
C ILE A 64 -9.26 17.83 -4.55
N ARG A 65 -10.45 18.41 -4.32
CA ARG A 65 -10.64 19.85 -4.03
C ARG A 65 -9.79 20.32 -2.85
N LYS A 66 -9.32 21.58 -2.91
CA LYS A 66 -8.63 22.28 -1.80
C LYS A 66 -9.44 22.14 -0.50
N GLY A 67 -8.77 21.84 0.60
CA GLY A 67 -9.38 21.71 1.94
C GLY A 67 -9.74 20.28 2.38
N LYS A 68 -9.60 19.27 1.52
CA LYS A 68 -9.68 17.84 1.90
C LYS A 68 -8.30 17.20 1.92
N SER A 69 -8.13 16.10 2.66
CA SER A 69 -6.88 15.32 2.60
C SER A 69 -6.57 14.97 1.14
N HIS A 70 -5.51 15.56 0.59
CA HIS A 70 -5.13 15.49 -0.83
C HIS A 70 -4.63 14.10 -1.29
N GLY A 71 -4.99 13.03 -0.60
CA GLY A 71 -4.68 11.67 -0.98
C GLY A 71 -4.62 10.72 0.20
N PHE A 72 -3.81 9.67 0.02
CA PHE A 72 -3.78 8.51 0.88
C PHE A 72 -2.36 7.99 1.11
N ARG A 73 -2.21 7.09 2.08
CA ARG A 73 -0.95 6.42 2.38
C ARG A 73 -0.99 4.98 1.93
N LEU A 74 -0.06 4.62 1.05
CA LEU A 74 0.17 3.26 0.60
C LEU A 74 1.30 2.65 1.41
N TRP A 75 1.16 1.38 1.78
CA TRP A 75 2.25 0.56 2.30
C TRP A 75 2.60 -0.52 1.29
N TYR A 76 3.85 -0.92 1.22
CA TYR A 76 4.28 -2.06 0.39
C TYR A 76 5.57 -2.64 0.94
N CYS A 77 5.78 -3.92 0.66
CA CYS A 77 7.01 -4.62 0.96
C CYS A 77 7.77 -4.98 -0.32
N LEU A 78 9.09 -4.97 -0.21
CA LEU A 78 10.01 -5.42 -1.24
C LEU A 78 10.67 -6.71 -0.76
N ARG A 79 10.48 -7.80 -1.51
CA ARG A 79 11.11 -9.10 -1.26
C ARG A 79 11.78 -9.55 -2.54
N ARG A 80 13.11 -9.73 -2.54
CA ARG A 80 13.89 -10.09 -3.74
C ARG A 80 13.54 -9.17 -4.93
N ASN A 81 12.88 -9.70 -5.96
CA ASN A 81 12.47 -8.99 -7.18
C ASN A 81 10.96 -8.69 -7.24
N GLU A 82 10.24 -8.80 -6.13
CA GLU A 82 8.79 -8.65 -6.07
C GLU A 82 8.39 -7.47 -5.17
N ILE A 83 7.26 -6.86 -5.54
CA ILE A 83 6.60 -5.78 -4.79
C ILE A 83 5.27 -6.30 -4.33
N TYR A 84 5.10 -6.34 -3.02
CA TYR A 84 3.88 -6.79 -2.36
C TYR A 84 3.15 -5.56 -1.83
N PHE A 85 1.93 -5.33 -2.30
CA PHE A 85 1.18 -4.10 -2.00
C PHE A 85 0.18 -4.29 -0.86
N CYS A 86 0.22 -3.42 0.16
CA CYS A 86 -0.76 -3.36 1.24
C CYS A 86 -1.40 -1.97 1.38
N LEU A 87 -2.73 -1.89 1.40
CA LEU A 87 -3.44 -0.62 1.60
C LEU A 87 -4.11 -0.57 2.98
N PHE A 88 -3.37 -0.18 4.02
CA PHE A 88 -3.98 0.10 5.32
C PHE A 88 -4.64 1.47 5.38
N GLU A 89 -5.51 1.75 4.42
CA GLU A 89 -6.30 2.96 4.37
C GLU A 89 -7.66 2.73 5.03
N ASP A 90 -7.92 3.50 6.09
CA ASP A 90 -9.20 3.64 6.76
C ASP A 90 -10.30 4.08 5.79
N VAL A 91 -10.91 3.13 5.10
CA VAL A 91 -12.16 3.41 4.36
C VAL A 91 -13.37 2.74 5.01
N ALA A 92 -13.19 1.70 5.83
CA ALA A 92 -14.33 1.01 6.44
C ALA A 92 -14.20 0.67 7.93
N GLN A 93 -12.99 0.46 8.45
CA GLN A 93 -12.80 0.07 9.85
C GLN A 93 -12.22 1.24 10.65
N LYS A 94 -12.96 1.72 11.66
CA LYS A 94 -12.40 2.58 12.72
C LYS A 94 -11.44 1.74 13.56
N ILE A 95 -10.24 1.47 13.06
CA ILE A 95 -9.19 0.82 13.86
C ILE A 95 -8.72 1.88 14.86
N LYS A 96 -8.95 1.60 16.15
CA LYS A 96 -8.57 2.52 17.24
C LYS A 96 -7.04 2.66 17.39
N GLU A 97 -6.28 1.63 17.03
CA GLU A 97 -4.82 1.65 17.01
C GLU A 97 -4.26 1.75 15.59
N LYS A 98 -3.68 2.89 15.26
CA LYS A 98 -3.00 3.16 13.98
C LYS A 98 -1.48 3.28 14.16
N SER A 99 -0.93 2.50 15.08
CA SER A 99 0.51 2.51 15.34
C SER A 99 1.25 1.93 14.14
N THR A 100 2.49 2.38 13.93
CA THR A 100 3.38 1.79 12.92
C THR A 100 3.55 0.28 13.16
N GLN A 101 3.60 -0.15 14.43
CA GLN A 101 3.71 -1.56 14.81
C GLN A 101 2.51 -2.40 14.37
N TYR A 102 1.29 -1.87 14.50
CA TYR A 102 0.08 -2.55 14.01
C TYR A 102 0.16 -2.85 12.51
N HIS A 103 0.57 -1.86 11.70
CA HIS A 103 0.72 -2.04 10.26
C HIS A 103 1.83 -3.04 9.90
N ILE A 104 2.96 -3.00 10.62
CA ILE A 104 4.04 -3.99 10.44
C ILE A 104 3.51 -5.40 10.73
N ALA A 105 2.81 -5.62 11.85
CA ALA A 105 2.28 -6.92 12.21
C ALA A 105 1.31 -7.47 11.14
N ARG A 106 0.42 -6.63 10.62
CA ARG A 106 -0.51 -7.01 9.54
C ARG A 106 0.20 -7.36 8.23
N ILE A 107 1.27 -6.64 7.86
CA ILE A 107 2.10 -6.99 6.70
C ILE A 107 2.76 -8.34 6.94
N SER A 108 3.33 -8.56 8.13
CA SER A 108 3.96 -9.83 8.49
C SER A 108 2.99 -11.01 8.42
N GLU A 109 1.76 -10.85 8.94
CA GLU A 109 0.70 -11.86 8.84
C GLU A 109 0.35 -12.20 7.38
N ALA A 110 0.16 -11.17 6.55
CA ALA A 110 -0.17 -11.35 5.14
C ALA A 110 0.96 -12.04 4.37
N MET A 111 2.22 -11.64 4.64
CA MET A 111 3.41 -12.26 4.05
C MET A 111 3.57 -13.73 4.44
N LYS A 112 3.22 -14.12 5.69
CA LYS A 112 3.24 -15.52 6.11
C LYS A 112 2.16 -16.32 5.39
N ALA A 113 0.93 -15.82 5.38
CA ALA A 113 -0.21 -16.51 4.79
C ALA A 113 -0.07 -16.73 3.28
N GLU A 114 0.51 -15.77 2.54
CA GLU A 114 0.59 -15.84 1.07
C GLU A 114 1.97 -16.28 0.54
N CYS A 115 2.96 -16.55 1.39
CA CYS A 115 4.30 -16.95 0.93
C CYS A 115 4.99 -18.10 1.69
N GLU A 116 4.37 -18.66 2.74
CA GLU A 116 4.87 -19.88 3.41
C GLU A 116 4.03 -21.13 3.04
N GLU A 117 3.30 -21.09 1.92
CA GLU A 117 2.64 -22.25 1.28
C GLU A 117 3.54 -22.94 0.25
#